data_AF-A0A4R1WU33-F1
#
_entry.id   AF-A0A4R1WU33-F1
#
_cell.length_a   1.000
_cell.length_b   1.000
_cell.length_c   1.000
_cell.angle_alpha   90.00
_cell.angle_beta   90.00
_cell.angle_gamma   90.00
#
_symmetry.space_group_name_H-M   'P 1'
#
loop_
_entity.id
_entity.type
_entity.pdbx_description
1 polymer ?
#
loop_
_entity_poly.entity_id
_entity_poly.type
_entity_poly.pdbx_seq_one_letter_code
_entity_poly.pdbx_strand_id
1 'polypeptide(L)'
;MDVFDRLVSAAVPEWNSYVDHAFVRQLGDGTLPEAAFRTYLVQDYLFLIQFARAWALAAYKSQTIADIRAAQVGFAAILNETELHVRL
;
A
#
# COMPACT_ATOMS: atom_id res chain seq x y z
N MET A 1 12.22 20.39 -0.89
CA MET A 1 11.18 19.59 -1.54
C MET A 1 11.86 18.33 -2.03
N ASP A 2 11.58 17.20 -1.38
CA ASP A 2 12.23 15.93 -1.69
C ASP A 2 11.67 15.30 -2.99
N VAL A 3 12.11 14.08 -3.33
CA VAL A 3 11.64 13.39 -4.54
C VAL A 3 10.14 13.08 -4.48
N PHE A 4 9.61 12.74 -3.31
CA PHE A 4 8.22 12.40 -3.12
C PHE A 4 7.33 13.63 -3.30
N ASP A 5 7.67 14.74 -2.61
CA ASP A 5 6.95 16.01 -2.73
C ASP A 5 6.84 16.47 -4.19
N ARG A 6 7.92 16.30 -4.95
CA ARG A 6 7.97 16.68 -6.37
C ARG A 6 7.04 15.83 -7.22
N LEU A 7 6.97 14.51 -6.98
CA LEU A 7 6.08 13.61 -7.71
C LEU A 7 4.61 13.90 -7.37
N VAL A 8 4.30 14.14 -6.09
CA VAL A 8 2.95 14.57 -5.66
C VAL A 8 2.56 15.87 -6.34
N SER A 9 3.44 16.88 -6.35
CA SER A 9 3.19 18.18 -6.99
C SER A 9 2.97 18.06 -8.50
N ALA A 10 3.51 17.02 -9.15
CA ALA A 10 3.34 16.77 -10.57
C ALA A 10 2.04 16.02 -10.92
N ALA A 11 1.37 15.43 -9.93
CA ALA A 11 0.18 14.59 -10.10
C ALA A 11 -0.97 15.03 -9.18
N VAL A 12 -1.10 16.34 -8.93
CA VAL A 12 -2.05 16.90 -7.96
C VAL A 12 -3.50 16.45 -8.19
N PRO A 13 -4.05 16.44 -9.42
CA PRO A 13 -5.43 15.98 -9.64
C PRO A 13 -5.64 14.51 -9.22
N GLU A 14 -4.73 13.62 -9.64
CA GLU A 14 -4.78 12.20 -9.34
C GLU A 14 -4.53 11.94 -7.85
N TRP A 15 -3.55 12.63 -7.28
CA TRP A 15 -3.20 12.55 -5.87
C TRP A 15 -4.39 12.92 -4.99
N ASN A 16 -5.03 14.06 -5.25
CA ASN A 16 -6.21 14.50 -4.51
C ASN A 16 -7.37 13.51 -4.67
N SER A 17 -7.60 13.00 -5.88
CA SER A 17 -8.64 11.98 -6.11
C SER A 17 -8.36 10.66 -5.39
N TYR A 18 -7.09 10.31 -5.19
CA TYR A 18 -6.67 9.11 -4.48
C TYR A 18 -6.81 9.27 -2.96
N VAL A 19 -6.23 10.31 -2.37
CA VAL A 19 -6.18 10.49 -0.91
C VAL A 19 -7.52 10.92 -0.32
N ASP A 20 -8.38 11.58 -1.10
CA ASP A 20 -9.71 12.05 -0.68
C ASP A 20 -10.85 11.26 -1.37
N HIS A 21 -10.56 10.02 -1.77
CA HIS A 21 -11.54 9.16 -2.43
C HIS A 21 -12.76 8.89 -1.51
N ALA A 22 -13.96 8.78 -2.09
CA ALA A 22 -15.20 8.57 -1.32
C ALA A 22 -15.15 7.34 -0.41
N PHE A 23 -14.46 6.28 -0.83
CA PHE A 23 -14.20 5.09 -0.01
C PHE A 23 -13.47 5.43 1.30
N VAL A 24 -12.41 6.25 1.22
CA VAL A 24 -11.60 6.65 2.38
C VAL A 24 -12.41 7.52 3.33
N ARG A 25 -13.18 8.47 2.80
CA ARG A 25 -14.06 9.32 3.61
C ARG A 25 -15.11 8.49 4.35
N GLN A 26 -15.83 7.62 3.64
CA GLN A 26 -16.86 6.76 4.23
C GLN A 26 -16.28 5.79 5.27
N LEU A 27 -15.06 5.29 5.05
CA LEU A 27 -14.36 4.47 6.03
C LEU A 27 -14.05 5.27 7.31
N GLY A 28 -13.53 6.49 7.17
CA GLY A 28 -13.27 7.39 8.30
C GLY A 28 -14.53 7.79 9.07
N ASP A 29 -15.64 7.99 8.36
CA ASP A 29 -16.94 8.34 8.92
C ASP A 29 -17.70 7.11 9.48
N GLY A 30 -17.21 5.89 9.25
CA GLY A 30 -17.91 4.65 9.65
C GLY A 30 -19.20 4.39 8.86
N THR A 31 -19.36 5.00 7.69
CA THR A 31 -20.56 4.88 6.83
C THR A 31 -20.36 3.96 5.63
N LEU A 32 -19.14 3.45 5.42
CA LEU A 32 -18.82 2.54 4.33
C LEU A 32 -19.65 1.24 4.44
N PRO A 33 -20.38 0.84 3.39
CA PRO A 33 -21.11 -0.43 3.41
C PRO A 33 -20.18 -1.61 3.66
N GLU A 34 -20.57 -2.49 4.58
CA GLU A 34 -19.75 -3.66 4.95
C GLU A 34 -19.40 -4.54 3.73
N ALA A 35 -20.32 -4.70 2.78
CA ALA A 35 -20.06 -5.47 1.56
C ALA A 35 -18.94 -4.87 0.69
N ALA A 36 -18.84 -3.53 0.64
CA ALA A 36 -17.76 -2.84 -0.06
C ALA A 36 -16.43 -3.07 0.66
N PHE A 37 -16.42 -2.99 2.00
CA PHE A 37 -15.24 -3.25 2.80
C PHE A 37 -14.74 -4.70 2.67
N ARG A 38 -15.64 -5.70 2.73
CA ARG A 38 -15.29 -7.11 2.50
C ARG A 38 -14.71 -7.34 1.10
N THR A 39 -15.30 -6.72 0.08
CA THR A 39 -14.78 -6.81 -1.29
C THR A 39 -13.38 -6.22 -1.38
N TYR A 40 -13.16 -5.07 -0.75
CA TYR A 40 -11.84 -4.45 -0.65
C TYR A 40 -10.83 -5.40 0.01
N LEU A 41 -11.12 -5.99 1.18
CA LEU A 41 -10.19 -6.90 1.88
C LEU A 41 -9.79 -8.12 1.03
N VAL A 42 -10.74 -8.71 0.29
CA VAL A 42 -10.43 -9.84 -0.60
C VAL A 42 -9.48 -9.43 -1.72
N GLN A 43 -9.69 -8.24 -2.30
CA GLN A 43 -8.81 -7.73 -3.36
C GLN A 43 -7.45 -7.29 -2.81
N ASP A 44 -7.44 -6.67 -1.63
CA ASP A 44 -6.23 -6.21 -0.96
C ASP A 44 -5.32 -7.39 -0.61
N TYR A 45 -5.88 -8.51 -0.14
CA TYR A 45 -5.11 -9.75 0.05
C TYR A 45 -4.38 -10.22 -1.23
N LEU A 46 -5.06 -10.22 -2.38
CA LEU A 46 -4.44 -10.60 -3.66
C LEU A 46 -3.38 -9.58 -4.10
N PHE A 47 -3.61 -8.30 -3.82
CA PHE A 47 -2.66 -7.22 -4.07
C PHE A 47 -1.40 -7.38 -3.20
N LEU A 48 -1.53 -7.66 -1.91
CA LEU A 48 -0.41 -7.83 -0.98
C LEU A 48 0.56 -8.94 -1.42
N ILE A 49 0.06 -10.02 -2.03
CA ILE A 49 0.92 -11.07 -2.60
C ILE A 49 1.84 -10.49 -3.69
N GLN A 50 1.30 -9.69 -4.61
CA GLN A 50 2.10 -9.08 -5.67
C GLN A 50 2.96 -7.94 -5.14
N PHE A 51 2.46 -7.19 -4.15
CA PHE A 51 3.20 -6.11 -3.51
C PHE A 51 4.43 -6.64 -2.75
N ALA A 52 4.30 -7.78 -2.06
CA ALA A 52 5.41 -8.48 -1.43
C ALA A 52 6.49 -8.87 -2.47
N ARG A 53 6.07 -9.41 -3.63
CA ARG A 53 7.00 -9.75 -4.73
C ARG A 53 7.70 -8.50 -5.30
N ALA A 54 7.00 -7.38 -5.40
CA ALA A 54 7.59 -6.12 -5.85
C ALA A 54 8.68 -5.61 -4.88
N TRP A 55 8.46 -5.70 -3.56
CA TRP A 55 9.47 -5.33 -2.57
C TRP A 55 10.67 -6.29 -2.55
N ALA A 56 10.44 -7.59 -2.73
CA ALA A 56 11.54 -8.55 -2.92
C ALA A 56 12.36 -8.22 -4.18
N LEU A 57 11.71 -7.81 -5.27
CA LEU A 57 12.39 -7.35 -6.48
C LEU A 57 13.17 -6.04 -6.24
N ALA A 58 12.64 -5.13 -5.42
CA ALA A 58 13.33 -3.91 -5.03
C ALA A 58 14.64 -4.25 -4.30
N ALA A 59 14.59 -5.16 -3.31
CA ALA A 59 15.78 -5.64 -2.61
C ALA A 59 16.80 -6.27 -3.57
N TYR A 60 16.34 -7.08 -4.53
CA TYR A 60 17.21 -7.68 -5.55
C TYR A 60 17.91 -6.65 -6.44
N LYS A 61 17.23 -5.54 -6.78
CA LYS A 61 17.76 -4.48 -7.66
C LYS A 61 18.58 -3.41 -6.93
N SER A 62 18.57 -3.40 -5.60
CA SER A 62 19.29 -2.43 -4.79
C SER A 62 20.80 -2.53 -4.98
N GLN A 63 21.47 -1.37 -5.00
CA GLN A 63 22.92 -1.28 -5.20
C GLN A 63 23.70 -1.25 -3.87
N THR A 64 23.04 -0.93 -2.75
CA THR A 64 23.68 -0.83 -1.45
C THR A 64 23.01 -1.72 -0.40
N ILE A 65 23.77 -2.15 0.60
CA ILE A 65 23.23 -2.93 1.73
C ILE A 65 22.17 -2.12 2.50
N ALA A 66 22.32 -0.80 2.58
CA ALA A 66 21.33 0.07 3.22
C ALA A 66 19.98 -0.01 2.49
N ASP A 67 19.98 0.07 1.16
CA ASP A 67 18.77 -0.03 0.35
C ASP A 67 18.15 -1.44 0.40
N ILE A 68 18.99 -2.49 0.44
CA ILE A 68 18.52 -3.88 0.64
C ILE A 68 17.79 -4.00 1.99
N ARG A 69 18.35 -3.43 3.07
CA ARG A 69 17.71 -3.45 4.40
C ARG A 69 16.40 -2.67 4.41
N ALA A 70 16.35 -1.49 3.80
CA ALA A 70 15.12 -0.72 3.67
C ALA A 70 14.04 -1.52 2.91
N ALA A 71 14.41 -2.17 1.81
CA ALA A 71 13.50 -3.02 1.06
C ALA A 71 13.01 -4.25 1.85
N GLN A 72 13.90 -4.88 2.61
CA GLN A 72 13.56 -6.02 3.47
C GLN A 72 12.56 -5.63 4.58
N VAL A 73 12.70 -4.44 5.18
CA VAL A 73 11.76 -3.94 6.20
C VAL A 73 10.36 -3.79 5.59
N GLY A 74 10.24 -3.18 4.41
CA GLY A 74 8.96 -3.06 3.71
C GLY A 74 8.35 -4.43 3.37
N PHE A 75 9.16 -5.35 2.85
CA PHE A 75 8.73 -6.72 2.56
C PHE A 75 8.19 -7.45 3.81
N ALA A 76 8.90 -7.37 4.94
CA ALA A 76 8.49 -8.03 6.18
C ALA A 76 7.17 -7.45 6.72
N ALA A 77 6.95 -6.13 6.60
CA ALA A 77 5.69 -5.50 6.99
C ALA A 77 4.50 -6.06 6.20
N ILE A 78 4.65 -6.22 4.87
CA ILE A 78 3.60 -6.76 3.99
C ILE A 78 3.27 -8.21 4.33
N LEU A 79 4.27 -9.04 4.64
CA LEU A 79 4.03 -10.42 5.05
C LEU A 79 3.22 -10.48 6.35
N ASN A 80 3.56 -9.65 7.34
CA ASN A 80 2.81 -9.58 8.59
C ASN A 80 1.36 -9.12 8.37
N GLU A 81 1.16 -8.13 7.49
CA GLU A 81 -0.18 -7.63 7.14
C GLU A 81 -1.04 -8.67 6.41
N THR A 82 -0.42 -9.48 5.56
CA THR A 82 -1.10 -10.59 4.87
C THR A 82 -1.63 -11.63 5.86
N GLU A 83 -0.91 -11.88 6.97
CA GLU A 83 -1.41 -12.79 8.02
C GLU A 83 -2.63 -12.25 8.77
N LEU A 84 -2.70 -10.92 8.98
CA LEU A 84 -3.86 -10.30 9.64
C LEU A 84 -5.13 -10.47 8.82
N HIS A 85 -5.03 -10.38 7.49
CA HIS A 85 -6.16 -10.56 6.57
C HIS A 85 -6.77 -11.97 6.60
N VAL A 86 -6.03 -12.99 7.05
CA VAL A 86 -6.48 -14.39 7.07
C VAL A 86 -7.07 -14.79 8.44
N ARG A 87 -6.83 -14.01 9.50
CA ARG A 87 -7.25 -14.32 10.87
C ARG A 87 -8.63 -13.77 11.25
N LEU A 88 -9.29 -13.05 10.35
CA LEU A 88 -10.63 -12.47 10.50
C LEU A 88 -11.61 -13.13 9.52
#